data_AF-A0A5J4XRS1-F1
#
_entry.id   AF-A0A5J4XRS1-F1
#
_cell.length_a   1.000
_cell.length_b   1.000
_cell.length_c   1.000
_cell.angle_alpha   90.00
_cell.angle_beta   90.00
_cell.angle_gamma   90.00
#
_symmetry.space_group_name_H-M   'P 1'
#
loop_
_entity.id
_entity.type
_entity.pdbx_description
1 polymer ?
#
loop_
_entity_poly.entity_id
_entity_poly.type
_entity_poly.pdbx_seq_one_letter_code
_entity_poly.pdbx_strand_id
1 'polypeptide(L)'
;AALNIDNSVSRIGLYGLQSEKLWCLSHTETLHLWEWAAACDEESSGGQGMLGEDRNTRASLTQAASLTPGADPLGPALDYLISCAYTSTNNQLMLLAGNNQGAVGCFPVVEPSSPGGVCSFEGPRALLSGAHDSVVRSVLILVLSSVAERMLGWFSGLSSPQLVASRRQQSINPTSELTALFQERTAHAADNHHTER
;
A
#
# COMPACT_ATOMS: atom_id res chain seq x y z
N ALA A 1 24.96 14.26 -4.49
CA ALA A 1 24.26 14.09 -3.20
C ALA A 1 24.28 12.62 -2.73
N ALA A 2 24.33 12.35 -1.42
CA ALA A 2 24.29 10.98 -0.86
C ALA A 2 23.33 10.91 0.34
N LEU A 3 22.30 10.07 0.23
CA LEU A 3 21.40 9.71 1.32
C LEU A 3 22.05 8.60 2.15
N ASN A 4 22.55 8.94 3.35
CA ASN A 4 23.01 7.90 4.27
C ASN A 4 21.80 7.37 5.05
N ILE A 5 21.43 6.12 4.78
CA ILE A 5 20.35 5.40 5.48
C ILE A 5 20.88 4.22 6.31
N ASP A 6 22.21 4.15 6.48
CA ASP A 6 22.95 3.13 7.24
C ASP A 6 22.63 1.66 6.88
N ASN A 7 21.93 1.43 5.76
CA ASN A 7 21.41 0.13 5.35
C ASN A 7 21.19 0.03 3.84
N SER A 8 20.98 -1.19 3.33
CA SER A 8 20.61 -1.43 1.94
C SER A 8 19.17 -0.99 1.65
N VAL A 9 19.01 -0.08 0.69
CA VAL A 9 17.73 0.34 0.15
C VAL A 9 16.98 -0.86 -0.44
N SER A 10 15.72 -1.07 -0.05
CA SER A 10 14.82 -2.04 -0.69
C SER A 10 13.91 -1.37 -1.72
N ARG A 11 13.36 -0.20 -1.40
CA ARG A 11 12.43 0.53 -2.27
C ARG A 11 12.42 2.01 -1.93
N ILE A 12 12.24 2.88 -2.92
CA ILE A 12 12.16 4.34 -2.75
C ILE A 12 11.06 4.92 -3.63
N GLY A 13 10.62 6.12 -3.28
CA GLY A 13 9.74 6.92 -4.15
C GLY A 13 9.55 8.33 -3.62
N LEU A 14 9.01 9.19 -4.47
CA LEU A 14 8.67 10.56 -4.12
C LEU A 14 7.23 10.66 -3.62
N TYR A 15 6.97 11.65 -2.79
CA TYR A 15 5.64 12.00 -2.30
C TYR A 15 5.56 13.50 -1.98
N GLY A 16 4.35 13.96 -1.63
CA GLY A 16 4.06 15.39 -1.52
C GLY A 16 3.42 15.93 -2.81
N LEU A 17 2.75 17.07 -2.71
CA LEU A 17 1.93 17.61 -3.81
C LEU A 17 2.76 17.98 -5.04
N GLN A 18 4.03 18.30 -4.82
CA GLN A 18 5.01 18.68 -5.84
C GLN A 18 6.15 17.66 -5.94
N SER A 19 5.99 16.46 -5.36
CA SER A 19 7.06 15.46 -5.24
C SER A 19 8.31 15.98 -4.51
N GLU A 20 8.09 16.85 -3.53
CA GLU A 20 9.11 17.55 -2.76
C GLU A 20 9.72 16.68 -1.64
N LYS A 21 9.11 15.55 -1.31
CA LYS A 21 9.59 14.63 -0.28
C LYS A 21 9.94 13.26 -0.86
N LEU A 22 10.81 12.53 -0.17
CA LEU A 22 11.25 11.18 -0.51
C LEU A 22 10.95 10.22 0.64
N TRP A 23 10.39 9.05 0.33
CA TRP A 23 10.32 7.92 1.25
C TRP A 23 11.29 6.83 0.81
N CYS A 24 11.84 6.11 1.78
CA CYS A 24 12.74 4.98 1.56
C CYS A 24 12.40 3.86 2.53
N LEU A 25 12.25 2.64 2.02
CA LEU A 25 12.23 1.42 2.80
C LEU A 25 13.59 0.73 2.69
N SER A 26 14.13 0.29 3.83
CA SER A 26 15.32 -0.56 3.86
C SER A 26 14.94 -2.05 3.78
N HIS A 27 15.94 -2.93 3.62
CA HIS A 27 15.74 -4.39 3.74
C HIS A 27 15.50 -4.85 5.18
N THR A 28 15.83 -4.02 6.18
CA THR A 28 15.59 -4.32 7.60
C THR A 28 14.32 -3.68 8.13
N GLU A 29 13.36 -3.40 7.25
CA GLU A 29 12.02 -2.92 7.63
C GLU A 29 12.06 -1.55 8.34
N THR A 30 12.96 -0.68 7.91
CA THR A 30 13.03 0.72 8.35
C THR A 30 12.42 1.62 7.29
N LEU A 31 11.51 2.51 7.70
CA LEU A 31 11.02 3.62 6.89
C LEU A 31 11.83 4.88 7.20
N HIS A 32 12.33 5.55 6.17
CA HIS A 32 12.92 6.88 6.27
C HIS A 32 12.14 7.86 5.39
N LEU A 33 11.96 9.08 5.88
CA LEU A 33 11.32 10.20 5.20
C LEU A 33 12.30 11.37 5.13
N TRP A 34 12.37 12.00 3.96
CA TRP A 34 13.32 13.07 3.67
C TRP A 34 12.66 14.20 2.91
N GLU A 35 13.17 15.39 3.12
CA GLU A 35 12.95 16.52 2.23
C GLU A 35 13.92 16.41 1.05
N TRP A 36 13.37 16.28 -0.16
CA TRP A 36 14.14 15.88 -1.34
C TRP A 36 15.17 16.93 -1.73
N ALA A 37 14.79 18.21 -1.70
CA ALA A 37 15.69 19.30 -2.07
C ALA A 37 16.90 19.38 -1.12
N ALA A 38 16.66 19.26 0.19
CA ALA A 38 17.72 19.27 1.20
C ALA A 38 18.60 18.00 1.13
N ALA A 39 18.00 16.85 0.86
CA ALA A 39 18.73 15.59 0.67
C ALA A 39 19.65 15.60 -0.57
N CYS A 40 19.32 16.43 -1.57
CA CYS A 40 20.07 16.55 -2.81
C CYS A 40 21.18 17.62 -2.79
N ASP A 41 21.44 18.26 -1.65
CA ASP A 41 22.50 19.25 -1.52
C ASP A 41 23.89 18.57 -1.55
N GLU A 42 24.65 18.83 -2.61
CA GLU A 42 25.98 18.25 -2.84
C GLU A 42 27.10 18.94 -2.04
N GLU A 43 26.86 20.15 -1.54
CA GLU A 43 27.80 20.87 -0.68
C GLU A 43 27.69 20.43 0.78
N SER A 44 26.62 19.70 1.11
CA SER A 44 26.37 19.16 2.45
C SER A 44 27.18 17.89 2.74
N SER A 45 27.43 17.61 4.02
CA SER A 45 28.13 16.40 4.49
C SER A 45 27.32 15.10 4.31
N GLY A 46 26.17 15.13 3.63
CA GLY A 46 25.19 14.05 3.60
C GLY A 46 24.33 14.02 4.87
N GLY A 47 23.13 13.46 4.74
CA GLY A 47 22.21 13.32 5.86
C GLY A 47 21.33 14.54 6.18
N GLN A 48 21.43 15.62 5.40
CA GLN A 48 20.57 16.80 5.53
C GLN A 48 19.15 16.53 5.00
N GLY A 49 18.15 17.11 5.65
CA GLY A 49 16.75 16.99 5.22
C GLY A 49 16.01 15.76 5.74
N MET A 50 16.56 14.99 6.68
CA MET A 50 15.81 13.90 7.33
C MET A 50 14.55 14.46 8.01
N LEU A 51 13.38 14.07 7.54
CA LEU A 51 12.10 14.41 8.16
C LEU A 51 11.84 13.49 9.35
N GLY A 52 12.04 12.19 9.16
CA GLY A 52 11.91 11.22 10.24
C GLY A 52 12.14 9.79 9.81
N GLU A 53 12.17 8.89 10.79
CA GLU A 53 12.30 7.47 10.54
C GLU A 53 11.51 6.62 11.53
N ASP A 54 11.20 5.39 11.15
CA ASP A 54 10.85 4.35 12.11
C ASP A 54 11.67 3.07 11.85
N ARG A 55 12.51 2.70 12.82
CA ARG A 55 13.44 1.57 12.73
C ARG A 55 12.77 0.21 12.84
N ASN A 56 11.54 0.15 13.33
CA ASN A 56 10.80 -1.10 13.51
C ASN A 56 9.40 -1.01 12.88
N THR A 57 9.37 -0.61 11.62
CA THR A 57 8.13 -0.24 10.90
C THR A 57 7.10 -1.35 10.94
N ARG A 58 7.47 -2.62 10.72
CA ARG A 58 6.51 -3.72 10.74
C ARG A 58 5.87 -3.94 12.12
N ALA A 59 6.62 -3.77 13.20
CA ALA A 59 6.07 -3.88 14.56
C ALA A 59 5.13 -2.70 14.87
N SER A 60 5.52 -1.47 14.48
CA SER A 60 4.69 -0.28 14.65
C SER A 60 3.36 -0.40 13.90
N LEU A 61 3.39 -0.92 12.66
CA LEU A 61 2.17 -1.21 11.89
C LEU A 61 1.32 -2.31 12.51
N THR A 62 1.96 -3.36 13.05
CA THR A 62 1.25 -4.44 13.75
C THR A 62 0.51 -3.90 14.98
N GLN A 63 1.14 -3.00 15.73
CA GLN A 63 0.50 -2.32 16.86
C GLN A 63 -0.67 -1.43 16.41
N ALA A 64 -0.50 -0.67 15.32
CA ALA A 64 -1.59 0.14 14.78
C ALA A 64 -2.79 -0.73 14.32
N ALA A 65 -2.51 -1.89 13.69
CA ALA A 65 -3.53 -2.84 13.28
C ALA A 65 -4.28 -3.46 14.47
N SER A 66 -3.58 -3.85 15.53
CA SER A 66 -4.20 -4.52 16.69
C SER A 66 -5.18 -3.62 17.46
N LEU A 67 -5.02 -2.30 17.34
CA LEU A 67 -5.91 -1.29 17.92
C LEU A 67 -7.08 -0.90 16.99
N THR A 68 -7.13 -1.44 15.77
CA THR A 68 -8.11 -1.05 14.75
C THR A 68 -9.22 -2.10 14.61
N PRO A 69 -10.48 -1.75 14.92
CA PRO A 69 -11.61 -2.65 14.71
C PRO A 69 -11.75 -3.10 13.25
N GLY A 70 -11.95 -4.41 13.02
CA GLY A 70 -12.11 -4.99 11.69
C GLY A 70 -10.80 -5.25 10.93
N ALA A 71 -9.65 -5.09 11.59
CA ALA A 71 -8.34 -5.44 11.03
C ALA A 71 -7.97 -6.93 11.21
N ASP A 72 -8.88 -7.77 11.71
CA ASP A 72 -8.64 -9.19 12.01
C ASP A 72 -7.99 -10.00 10.87
N PRO A 73 -8.33 -9.77 9.57
CA PRO A 73 -7.66 -10.48 8.47
C PRO A 73 -6.16 -10.23 8.34
N LEU A 74 -5.61 -9.16 8.92
CA LEU A 74 -4.16 -8.94 8.97
C LEU A 74 -3.46 -9.90 9.93
N GLY A 75 -4.22 -10.57 10.81
CA GLY A 75 -3.70 -11.51 11.78
C GLY A 75 -3.00 -10.83 12.97
N PRO A 76 -2.35 -11.63 13.83
CA PRO A 76 -1.71 -11.13 15.04
C PRO A 76 -0.44 -10.30 14.76
N ALA A 77 0.15 -10.48 13.58
CA ALA A 77 1.32 -9.74 13.13
C ALA A 77 1.35 -9.66 11.61
N LEU A 78 1.89 -8.55 11.10
CA LEU A 78 2.26 -8.42 9.70
C LEU A 78 3.56 -9.20 9.45
N ASP A 79 3.68 -9.81 8.27
CA ASP A 79 4.83 -10.63 7.90
C ASP A 79 5.85 -9.86 7.05
N TYR A 80 5.41 -8.87 6.27
CA TYR A 80 6.31 -8.11 5.38
C TYR A 80 5.78 -6.71 5.05
N LEU A 81 6.71 -5.80 4.75
CA LEU A 81 6.42 -4.52 4.09
C LEU A 81 6.39 -4.69 2.57
N ILE A 82 5.51 -3.96 1.89
CA ILE A 82 5.36 -4.03 0.43
C ILE A 82 5.97 -2.76 -0.21
N SER A 83 5.32 -1.61 -0.05
CA SER A 83 5.75 -0.32 -0.60
C SER A 83 4.99 0.82 0.06
N CYS A 84 5.40 2.06 -0.19
CA CYS A 84 4.52 3.19 0.04
C CYS A 84 3.72 3.55 -1.23
N ALA A 85 2.58 4.20 -1.03
CA ALA A 85 1.77 4.79 -2.07
C ALA A 85 1.28 6.16 -1.60
N TYR A 86 1.51 7.19 -2.41
CA TYR A 86 1.06 8.54 -2.13
C TYR A 86 -0.23 8.86 -2.89
N THR A 87 -1.16 9.56 -2.25
CA THR A 87 -2.37 10.09 -2.88
C THR A 87 -2.41 11.61 -2.73
N SER A 88 -2.44 12.32 -3.86
CA SER A 88 -2.55 13.78 -3.89
C SER A 88 -3.92 14.28 -3.41
N THR A 89 -4.99 13.49 -3.61
CA THR A 89 -6.36 13.86 -3.19
C THR A 89 -6.46 14.13 -1.70
N ASN A 90 -5.75 13.35 -0.89
CA ASN A 90 -5.75 13.48 0.57
C ASN A 90 -4.41 14.00 1.12
N ASN A 91 -3.48 14.36 0.23
CA ASN A 91 -2.09 14.64 0.55
C ASN A 91 -1.48 13.66 1.58
N GLN A 92 -1.66 12.35 1.34
CA GLN A 92 -1.37 11.33 2.32
C GLN A 92 -0.43 10.26 1.75
N LEU A 93 0.68 10.03 2.45
CA LEU A 93 1.52 8.86 2.24
C LEU A 93 0.92 7.66 2.99
N MET A 94 0.75 6.54 2.28
CA MET A 94 0.29 5.28 2.84
C MET A 94 1.41 4.26 2.78
N LEU A 95 1.66 3.54 3.85
CA LEU A 95 2.54 2.38 3.86
C LEU A 95 1.72 1.10 3.70
N LEU A 96 2.14 0.22 2.80
CA LEU A 96 1.49 -1.05 2.50
C LEU A 96 2.28 -2.17 3.13
N ALA A 97 1.59 -3.03 3.88
CA ALA A 97 2.16 -4.21 4.51
C ALA A 97 1.18 -5.36 4.43
N GLY A 98 1.69 -6.59 4.41
CA GLY A 98 0.87 -7.77 4.24
C GLY A 98 1.27 -8.93 5.14
N ASN A 99 0.50 -10.00 5.03
CA ASN A 99 0.76 -11.26 5.70
C ASN A 99 0.84 -12.43 4.70
N ASN A 100 1.29 -13.58 5.19
CA ASN A 100 1.48 -14.80 4.42
C ASN A 100 0.15 -15.45 3.98
N GLN A 101 -0.98 -14.98 4.51
CA GLN A 101 -2.34 -15.42 4.15
C GLN A 101 -2.95 -14.56 3.04
N GLY A 102 -2.19 -13.61 2.47
CA GLY A 102 -2.63 -12.79 1.34
C GLY A 102 -3.45 -11.56 1.71
N ALA A 103 -3.52 -11.20 3.00
CA ALA A 103 -4.10 -9.93 3.41
C ALA A 103 -3.09 -8.79 3.31
N VAL A 104 -3.57 -7.60 2.92
CA VAL A 104 -2.78 -6.37 2.81
C VAL A 104 -3.50 -5.21 3.51
N GLY A 105 -2.78 -4.51 4.38
CA GLY A 105 -3.24 -3.29 5.03
C GLY A 105 -2.59 -2.05 4.40
N CYS A 106 -3.36 -0.97 4.32
CA CYS A 106 -2.88 0.34 3.89
C CYS A 106 -2.90 1.31 5.07
N PHE A 107 -1.73 1.68 5.58
CA PHE A 107 -1.57 2.45 6.82
C PHE A 107 -1.16 3.90 6.53
N PRO A 108 -1.92 4.91 6.98
CA PRO A 108 -1.49 6.30 6.90
C PRO A 108 -0.17 6.50 7.68
N VAL A 109 0.82 7.07 7.01
CA VAL A 109 2.08 7.50 7.63
C VAL A 109 1.89 8.91 8.20
N VAL A 110 2.24 9.09 9.47
CA VAL A 110 2.24 10.38 10.14
C VAL A 110 3.68 10.83 10.29
N GLU A 111 4.03 11.89 9.56
CA GLU A 111 5.32 12.56 9.68
C GLU A 111 5.50 13.14 11.09
N PRO A 112 6.72 13.10 11.66
CA PRO A 112 6.98 13.74 12.94
C PRO A 112 6.86 15.27 12.83
N SER A 113 6.47 15.91 13.93
CA SER A 113 6.35 17.37 14.01
C SER A 113 7.69 18.11 13.97
N SER A 114 8.81 17.40 14.14
CA SER A 114 10.17 17.94 14.12
C SER A 114 11.08 17.08 13.23
N PRO A 115 11.97 17.69 12.44
CA PRO A 115 12.96 16.96 11.63
C PRO A 115 13.79 15.96 12.46
N GLY A 116 14.09 14.81 11.87
CA GLY A 116 14.79 13.70 12.54
C GLY A 116 13.96 12.98 13.63
N GLY A 117 12.65 13.26 13.72
CA GLY A 117 11.77 12.60 14.66
C GLY A 117 11.39 11.16 14.27
N VAL A 118 10.58 10.52 15.13
CA VAL A 118 10.09 9.17 14.87
C VAL A 118 8.79 9.22 14.08
N CYS A 119 8.71 8.50 12.96
CA CYS A 119 7.48 8.34 12.21
C CYS A 119 6.46 7.53 13.03
N SER A 120 5.18 7.88 12.90
CA SER A 120 4.10 7.08 13.50
C SER A 120 3.08 6.67 12.44
N PHE A 121 2.16 5.77 12.80
CA PHE A 121 1.22 5.19 11.87
C PHE A 121 -0.18 5.15 12.47
N GLU A 122 -1.17 5.49 11.67
CA GLU A 122 -2.57 5.26 12.02
C GLU A 122 -2.97 3.81 11.68
N GLY A 123 -4.13 3.39 12.19
CA GLY A 123 -4.75 2.13 11.81
C GLY A 123 -4.96 1.99 10.29
N PRO A 124 -5.06 0.75 9.76
CA PRO A 124 -5.22 0.54 8.33
C PRO A 124 -6.52 1.17 7.81
N ARG A 125 -6.40 2.08 6.85
CA ARG A 125 -7.53 2.80 6.24
C ARG A 125 -8.23 2.00 5.14
N ALA A 126 -7.52 1.02 4.60
CA ALA A 126 -8.04 0.03 3.68
C ALA A 126 -7.41 -1.32 4.00
N LEU A 127 -8.23 -2.35 3.84
CA LEU A 127 -7.87 -3.74 4.07
C LEU A 127 -8.28 -4.54 2.84
N LEU A 128 -7.35 -5.34 2.35
CA LEU A 128 -7.49 -6.16 1.15
C LEU A 128 -7.30 -7.60 1.62
N SER A 129 -8.33 -8.42 1.53
CA SER A 129 -8.30 -9.80 2.01
C SER A 129 -9.25 -10.67 1.19
N GLY A 130 -9.06 -12.00 1.27
CA GLY A 130 -9.91 -12.98 0.59
C GLY A 130 -9.66 -13.14 -0.91
N ALA A 131 -8.93 -12.22 -1.53
CA ALA A 131 -8.52 -12.31 -2.93
C ALA A 131 -7.33 -13.25 -3.17
N HIS A 132 -6.49 -13.43 -2.15
CA HIS A 132 -5.29 -14.25 -2.19
C HIS A 132 -5.20 -15.09 -0.93
N ASP A 133 -4.58 -16.26 -1.07
CA ASP A 133 -4.30 -17.23 -0.01
C ASP A 133 -2.79 -17.33 0.29
N SER A 134 -1.99 -16.45 -0.32
CA SER A 134 -0.53 -16.43 -0.21
C SER A 134 0.03 -15.02 -0.38
N VAL A 135 1.35 -14.89 -0.25
CA VAL A 135 2.09 -13.63 -0.23
C VAL A 135 1.74 -12.71 -1.42
N VAL A 136 1.40 -11.47 -1.10
CA VAL A 136 1.20 -10.37 -2.07
C VAL A 136 2.52 -9.61 -2.22
N ARG A 137 3.14 -9.70 -3.39
CA ARG A 137 4.48 -9.14 -3.63
C ARG A 137 4.46 -7.68 -4.08
N SER A 138 3.37 -7.27 -4.71
CA SER A 138 3.23 -5.92 -5.27
C SER A 138 1.78 -5.46 -5.23
N VAL A 139 1.62 -4.17 -4.98
CA VAL A 139 0.33 -3.49 -4.96
C VAL A 139 0.51 -2.21 -5.75
N LEU A 140 -0.39 -1.96 -6.69
CA LEU A 140 -0.44 -0.75 -7.49
C LEU A 140 -1.72 0.02 -7.15
N ILE A 141 -1.57 1.21 -6.58
CA ILE A 141 -2.69 2.11 -6.35
C ILE A 141 -2.82 3.03 -7.55
N LEU A 142 -3.91 2.89 -8.32
CA LEU A 142 -4.24 3.77 -9.43
C LEU A 142 -5.31 4.77 -9.01
N VAL A 143 -5.01 6.06 -9.16
CA VAL A 143 -5.98 7.14 -9.00
C VAL A 143 -6.42 7.55 -10.41
N LEU A 144 -7.66 7.27 -10.76
CA LEU A 144 -8.22 7.65 -12.05
C LEU A 144 -8.84 9.05 -11.94
N SER A 145 -8.53 9.90 -12.92
CA SER A 145 -8.71 11.36 -12.89
C SER A 145 -10.15 11.86 -13.08
N SER A 146 -11.16 10.98 -13.17
CA SER A 146 -12.57 11.39 -13.24
C SER A 146 -13.38 10.80 -12.08
N VAL A 147 -13.76 11.67 -11.15
CA VAL A 147 -14.82 11.51 -10.12
C VAL A 147 -14.81 10.18 -9.34
N ALA A 148 -14.19 10.19 -8.16
CA ALA A 148 -14.43 9.22 -7.08
C ALA A 148 -14.07 7.74 -7.35
N GLU A 149 -13.27 7.44 -8.37
CA GLU A 149 -12.86 6.07 -8.68
C GLU A 149 -11.41 5.80 -8.30
N ARG A 150 -11.24 5.00 -7.25
CA ARG A 150 -9.94 4.42 -6.89
C ARG A 150 -9.97 2.96 -7.31
N MET A 151 -9.12 2.61 -8.27
CA MET A 151 -8.80 1.21 -8.54
C MET A 151 -7.56 0.84 -7.74
N LEU A 152 -7.74 -0.10 -6.84
CA LEU A 152 -6.65 -0.72 -6.11
C LEU A 152 -6.38 -2.06 -6.77
N GLY A 153 -5.31 -2.13 -7.56
CA GLY A 153 -4.85 -3.38 -8.16
C GLY A 153 -3.77 -3.99 -7.28
N TRP A 154 -3.85 -5.28 -6.98
CA TRP A 154 -2.76 -5.97 -6.31
C TRP A 154 -2.49 -7.33 -6.96
N PHE A 155 -1.23 -7.77 -6.82
CA PHE A 155 -0.70 -8.96 -7.47
C PHE A 155 -0.23 -9.96 -6.41
N SER A 156 -0.77 -11.18 -6.43
CA SER A 156 -0.19 -12.32 -5.71
C SER A 156 0.99 -12.94 -6.43
N GLY A 157 1.88 -13.57 -5.66
CA GLY A 157 2.96 -14.40 -6.16
C GLY A 157 2.70 -15.92 -6.10
N LEU A 158 3.41 -16.63 -6.98
CA LEU A 158 3.74 -18.06 -7.09
C LEU A 158 2.61 -19.10 -7.27
N SER A 159 1.62 -19.23 -6.39
CA SER A 159 0.62 -20.32 -6.50
C SER A 159 -0.44 -20.05 -7.58
N SER A 160 -0.73 -18.77 -7.84
CA SER A 160 -1.62 -18.30 -8.91
C SER A 160 -1.34 -16.81 -9.16
N PRO A 161 -0.64 -16.43 -10.26
CA PRO A 161 -0.38 -15.02 -10.58
C PRO A 161 -1.69 -14.37 -11.06
N GLN A 162 -2.53 -13.97 -10.10
CA GLN A 162 -3.79 -13.32 -10.37
C GLN A 162 -3.65 -11.84 -10.09
N LEU A 163 -4.06 -11.03 -11.07
CA LEU A 163 -4.31 -9.61 -10.87
C LEU A 163 -5.73 -9.47 -10.31
N VAL A 164 -5.84 -8.92 -9.10
CA VAL A 164 -7.12 -8.59 -8.50
C VAL A 164 -7.25 -7.08 -8.42
N ALA A 165 -8.36 -6.56 -8.93
CA ALA A 165 -8.70 -5.14 -8.86
C ALA A 165 -9.92 -4.96 -7.96
N SER A 166 -9.79 -4.12 -6.95
CA SER A 166 -10.90 -3.65 -6.14
C SER A 166 -11.22 -2.20 -6.49
N ARG A 167 -12.50 -1.93 -6.78
CA ARG A 167 -13.02 -0.58 -6.99
C ARG A 167 -13.86 -0.21 -5.78
N ARG A 168 -13.43 0.79 -5.01
CA ARG A 168 -14.31 1.41 -4.02
C ARG A 168 -15.21 2.40 -4.77
N GLN A 169 -16.45 2.01 -5.04
CA GLN A 169 -17.54 2.98 -5.19
C GLN A 169 -17.90 3.48 -3.79
N GLN A 170 -18.13 4.79 -3.62
CA GLN A 170 -18.60 5.32 -2.35
C GLN A 170 -19.93 4.63 -1.96
N SER A 171 -19.92 3.94 -0.82
CA SER A 171 -21.05 3.52 0.02
C SER A 171 -22.25 2.83 -0.67
N ILE A 172 -22.23 1.50 -0.75
CA ILE A 172 -23.44 0.66 -0.58
C ILE A 172 -23.05 -0.56 0.29
N ASN A 173 -23.87 -0.87 1.30
CA ASN A 173 -23.73 -2.01 2.23
C ASN A 173 -23.47 -3.33 1.49
N PRO A 174 -22.40 -4.11 1.80
CA PRO A 174 -22.15 -5.38 1.15
C PRO A 174 -22.77 -6.52 1.97
N THR A 175 -24.10 -6.63 1.93
CA THR A 175 -24.81 -7.85 2.36
C THR A 175 -25.93 -8.15 1.39
N SER A 176 -25.58 -8.57 0.16
CA SER A 176 -26.34 -9.56 -0.64
C SER A 176 -25.94 -9.66 -2.13
N GLU A 177 -25.14 -8.76 -2.71
CA GLU A 177 -25.02 -8.70 -4.19
C GLU A 177 -23.72 -9.18 -4.85
N LEU A 178 -22.84 -9.90 -4.14
CA LEU A 178 -21.65 -10.52 -4.78
C LEU A 178 -21.82 -11.99 -5.18
N THR A 179 -22.98 -12.60 -4.91
CA THR A 179 -23.31 -13.94 -5.41
C THR A 179 -24.03 -13.91 -6.77
N ALA A 180 -24.58 -12.77 -7.21
CA ALA A 180 -25.33 -12.68 -8.46
C ALA A 180 -24.48 -12.40 -9.72
N LEU A 181 -23.28 -11.84 -9.58
CA LEU A 181 -22.47 -11.41 -10.74
C LEU A 181 -21.55 -12.48 -11.35
N PHE A 182 -21.48 -13.68 -10.77
CA PHE A 182 -20.67 -14.80 -11.31
C PHE A 182 -21.48 -15.96 -11.89
N GLN A 183 -22.83 -15.93 -11.85
CA GLN A 183 -23.68 -16.95 -12.50
C GLN A 183 -24.26 -16.54 -13.86
N GLU A 184 -24.19 -15.26 -14.25
CA GLU A 184 -24.81 -14.80 -15.51
C GLU A 184 -23.87 -14.85 -16.74
N ARG A 185 -22.58 -15.17 -16.55
CA ARG A 185 -21.61 -15.25 -17.66
C ARG A 185 -21.21 -16.66 -18.10
N THR A 186 -21.76 -17.70 -17.49
CA THR A 186 -21.63 -19.09 -17.98
C THR A 186 -22.87 -19.61 -18.71
N ALA A 187 -23.99 -18.87 -18.73
CA ALA A 187 -25.16 -19.22 -19.53
C ALA A 187 -25.11 -18.69 -20.98
N HIS A 188 -24.44 -17.56 -21.24
CA HIS A 188 -24.40 -16.95 -22.58
C HIS A 188 -23.30 -17.49 -23.52
N ALA A 189 -22.43 -18.39 -23.04
CA ALA A 189 -21.39 -19.03 -23.88
C ALA A 189 -21.82 -20.38 -24.49
N ALA A 190 -23.03 -20.86 -24.19
CA ALA A 190 -23.56 -22.12 -24.73
C ALA A 190 -24.42 -21.96 -26.00
N ASP A 191 -24.82 -20.73 -26.36
CA ASP A 191 -25.81 -20.49 -27.43
C ASP A 191 -25.23 -20.09 -28.81
N ASN A 192 -23.91 -19.97 -28.96
CA ASN A 192 -23.29 -19.56 -30.22
C ASN A 192 -22.70 -20.71 -31.07
N HIS A 193 -23.10 -21.96 -30.83
CA HIS A 193 -22.67 -23.12 -31.63
C HIS A 193 -23.75 -23.75 -32.51
N HIS A 194 -24.71 -22.95 -33.02
CA HIS A 194 -25.71 -23.45 -33.97
C HIS A 194 -26.17 -22.44 -35.03
N THR A 195 -25.26 -21.86 -35.81
CA THR A 195 -25.60 -21.32 -37.14
C THR A 195 -24.36 -21.16 -38.03
N GLU A 196 -23.85 -22.28 -38.54
CA GLU A 196 -23.11 -22.31 -39.82
C GLU A 196 -23.45 -23.62 -40.53
N ARG A 197 -24.42 -23.54 -41.46
CA ARG A 197 -24.57 -24.40 -42.63
C ARG A 197 -25.28 -23.60 -43.73
#